data_AF-A0A7G7BJ36-F1
#
_entry.id   AF-A0A7G7BJ36-F1
#
_cell.length_a   1.000
_cell.length_b   1.000
_cell.length_c   1.000
_cell.angle_alpha   90.00
_cell.angle_beta   90.00
_cell.angle_gamma   90.00
#
_symmetry.space_group_name_H-M   'P 1'
#
loop_
_entity.id
_entity.type
_entity.pdbx_description
1 polymer ?
#
loop_
_entity_poly.entity_id
_entity_poly.type
_entity_poly.pdbx_seq_one_letter_code
_entity_poly.pdbx_strand_id
1 'polypeptide(L)'
;MTALASPTTVRPWGTGRLAPYPTTIPLPHASVSIDPDTQLGTFLDHAGRVVEMGKHGTSTGTETTTSTSSDGQSGNDQGSDQGSDTD
;
A
#
# COMPACT_ATOMS: atom_id res chain seq x y z
N MET A 1 -18.92 -60.15 10.45
CA MET A 1 -17.75 -59.27 10.24
C MET A 1 -18.20 -58.16 9.31
N THR A 2 -18.34 -56.94 9.81
CA THR A 2 -18.73 -55.78 8.97
C THR A 2 -17.47 -54.97 8.67
N ALA A 3 -17.15 -54.81 7.39
CA ALA A 3 -16.03 -54.00 6.95
C ALA A 3 -16.40 -52.50 7.05
N LEU A 4 -15.51 -51.69 7.62
CA LEU A 4 -15.66 -50.24 7.67
C LEU A 4 -15.25 -49.64 6.32
N ALA A 5 -16.12 -48.82 5.74
CA ALA A 5 -15.81 -48.07 4.53
C ALA A 5 -14.75 -46.99 4.85
N SER A 6 -13.69 -46.92 4.03
CA SER A 6 -12.67 -45.87 4.15
C SER A 6 -13.22 -44.53 3.64
N PRO A 7 -12.94 -43.41 4.32
CA PRO A 7 -13.43 -42.10 3.89
C PRO A 7 -12.77 -41.68 2.58
N THR A 8 -13.58 -41.26 1.61
CA THR A 8 -13.09 -40.61 0.38
C THR A 8 -12.58 -39.21 0.71
N THR A 9 -11.29 -38.98 0.45
CA THR A 9 -10.70 -37.64 0.54
C THR A 9 -11.24 -36.76 -0.60
N VAL A 10 -12.09 -35.81 -0.26
CA VAL A 10 -12.56 -34.78 -1.20
C VAL A 10 -11.61 -33.59 -1.14
N ARG A 11 -11.24 -33.05 -2.30
CA ARG A 11 -10.41 -31.85 -2.38
C ARG A 11 -11.13 -30.68 -1.66
N PRO A 12 -10.47 -30.00 -0.70
CA PRO A 12 -11.05 -28.82 -0.07
C PRO A 12 -11.38 -27.76 -1.12
N TRP A 13 -12.53 -27.10 -0.98
CA TRP A 13 -12.98 -26.03 -1.88
C TRP A 13 -11.83 -25.07 -2.20
N GLY A 14 -11.14 -24.56 -1.18
CA GLY A 14 -10.11 -23.54 -1.31
C GLY A 14 -8.96 -23.92 -2.26
N THR A 15 -8.57 -25.19 -2.31
CA THR A 15 -7.46 -25.64 -3.14
C THR A 15 -7.79 -25.57 -4.64
N GLY A 16 -9.06 -25.69 -5.02
CA GLY A 16 -9.49 -25.54 -6.42
C GLY A 16 -9.53 -24.08 -6.91
N ARG A 17 -9.35 -23.12 -6.00
CA ARG A 17 -9.39 -21.68 -6.30
C ARG A 17 -8.02 -21.00 -6.19
N LEU A 18 -6.97 -21.75 -5.86
CA LEU A 18 -5.61 -21.21 -5.89
C LEU A 18 -5.18 -21.01 -7.35
N ALA A 19 -4.79 -19.79 -7.68
CA ALA A 19 -4.07 -19.50 -8.91
C ALA A 19 -2.56 -19.66 -8.66
N PRO A 20 -1.76 -19.97 -9.69
CA PRO A 20 -0.33 -19.81 -9.61
C PRO A 20 0.01 -18.38 -9.17
N TYR A 21 1.04 -18.24 -8.34
CA TYR A 21 1.57 -16.92 -8.04
C TYR A 21 1.95 -16.23 -9.36
N PRO A 22 1.73 -14.91 -9.48
CA PRO A 22 2.22 -14.15 -10.61
C PRO A 22 3.71 -14.39 -10.80
N THR A 23 4.14 -14.57 -12.05
CA THR A 23 5.56 -14.64 -12.37
C THR A 23 6.23 -13.33 -11.98
N THR A 24 7.09 -13.37 -10.96
CA THR A 24 7.90 -12.21 -10.58
C THR A 24 9.09 -12.12 -11.52
N ILE A 25 9.23 -11.00 -12.23
CA ILE A 25 10.48 -10.66 -12.93
C ILE A 25 11.38 -9.87 -11.98
N PRO A 26 12.67 -10.23 -11.82
CA PRO A 26 13.62 -9.34 -11.18
C PRO A 26 13.82 -8.13 -12.10
N LEU A 27 13.23 -7.00 -11.70
CA LEU A 27 13.58 -5.71 -12.30
C LEU A 27 15.04 -5.40 -11.93
N PRO A 28 15.86 -4.85 -12.86
CA PRO A 28 17.16 -4.33 -12.49
C PRO A 28 16.95 -3.32 -11.36
N HIS A 29 17.49 -3.64 -10.19
CA HIS A 29 17.20 -2.91 -8.96
C HIS A 29 17.76 -1.50 -9.09
N ALA A 30 16.91 -0.49 -8.93
CA ALA A 30 17.36 0.78 -8.39
C ALA A 30 17.56 0.54 -6.89
N SER A 31 18.81 0.48 -6.43
CA SER A 31 19.09 0.32 -5.01
C SER A 31 19.06 1.69 -4.33
N VAL A 32 18.50 1.74 -3.12
CA VAL A 32 18.55 2.92 -2.26
C VAL A 32 19.47 2.63 -1.09
N SER A 33 20.49 3.46 -0.89
CA SER A 33 21.36 3.44 0.29
C SER A 33 21.12 4.69 1.14
N ILE A 34 21.48 4.63 2.43
CA ILE A 34 21.52 5.80 3.29
C ILE A 34 22.94 6.36 3.27
N ASP A 35 23.08 7.64 2.94
CA ASP A 35 24.34 8.37 3.10
C ASP A 35 24.62 8.52 4.61
N PRO A 36 25.77 8.03 5.12
CA PRO A 36 26.08 8.10 6.54
C PRO A 36 26.27 9.53 7.06
N ASP A 37 26.71 10.46 6.22
CA ASP A 37 27.02 11.83 6.60
C ASP A 37 25.75 12.70 6.63
N THR A 38 24.89 12.55 5.61
CA THR A 38 23.67 13.37 5.45
C THR A 38 22.40 12.71 5.99
N GLN A 39 22.43 11.39 6.22
CA GLN A 39 21.25 10.57 6.56
C GLN A 39 20.13 10.65 5.53
N LEU A 40 20.45 11.00 4.28
CA LEU A 40 19.51 11.05 3.17
C LEU A 40 19.59 9.77 2.33
N GLY A 41 18.50 9.49 1.61
CA GLY A 41 18.46 8.40 0.64
C GLY A 41 19.26 8.75 -0.62
N THR A 42 20.21 7.90 -0.99
CA THR A 42 20.92 7.93 -2.27
C THR A 42 20.34 6.86 -3.18
N PHE A 43 19.81 7.27 -4.33
CA PHE A 43 19.26 6.37 -5.33
C PHE A 43 20.32 6.03 -6.37
N LEU A 44 20.51 4.75 -6.67
CA LEU A 44 21.51 4.28 -7.63
C LEU A 44 20.83 3.62 -8.83
N ASP A 45 21.32 3.89 -10.03
CA ASP A 45 20.95 3.12 -11.22
C ASP A 45 21.54 1.70 -11.20
N HIS A 46 21.18 0.89 -12.19
CA HIS A 46 21.71 -0.47 -12.38
C HIS A 46 23.24 -0.54 -12.56
N ALA A 47 23.90 0.58 -12.85
CA ALA A 47 25.35 0.70 -12.98
C ALA A 47 26.01 1.31 -11.74
N GLY A 48 25.26 1.51 -10.65
CA GLY A 48 25.74 2.08 -9.40
C GLY A 48 25.96 3.58 -9.43
N ARG A 49 25.42 4.31 -10.42
CA ARG A 49 25.54 5.77 -10.49
C ARG A 49 24.41 6.42 -9.71
N VAL A 50 24.73 7.47 -8.98
CA VAL A 50 23.74 8.28 -8.28
C VAL A 50 22.78 8.89 -9.30
N VAL A 51 21.49 8.67 -9.09
CA VAL A 51 20.40 9.26 -9.87
C VAL A 51 19.63 10.20 -8.97
N GLU A 52 19.38 11.41 -9.47
CA GLU A 52 18.46 12.34 -8.83
C GLU A 52 17.03 11.90 -9.15
N MET A 53 16.32 11.38 -8.14
CA MET A 53 14.87 11.23 -8.21
C MET A 53 14.31 12.64 -8.15
N GLY A 54 13.91 13.19 -9.30
CA GLY A 54 13.54 14.60 -9.46
C GLY A 54 12.51 15.11 -8.45
N LYS A 55 12.23 16.42 -8.46
CA LYS A 55 11.34 17.08 -7.49
C LYS A 55 9.98 16.36 -7.42
N HIS A 56 9.75 15.62 -6.34
CA HIS A 56 8.42 15.12 -6.01
C HIS A 56 7.60 16.33 -5.54
N GLY A 57 6.50 16.62 -6.24
CA GLY A 57 5.57 17.67 -5.82
C GLY A 57 5.01 17.35 -4.44
N THR A 58 5.05 18.31 -3.52
CA THR A 58 4.43 18.17 -2.21
C THR A 58 2.98 18.62 -2.33
N SER A 59 2.03 17.71 -2.23
CA SER A 59 0.61 18.08 -2.15
C SER A 59 0.29 18.51 -0.72
N THR A 60 -0.41 19.63 -0.56
CA THR A 60 -1.00 20.02 0.73
C THR A 60 -2.50 19.75 0.65
N GLY A 61 -3.01 18.93 1.57
CA GLY A 61 -4.44 18.66 1.71
C GLY A 61 -5.04 19.57 2.78
N THR A 62 -6.12 20.29 2.43
CA THR A 62 -6.93 21.01 3.43
C THR A 62 -8.15 20.18 3.75
N GLU A 63 -8.24 19.73 5.00
CA GLU A 63 -9.35 18.93 5.51
C GLU A 63 -10.42 19.80 6.17
N THR A 64 -11.67 19.37 6.08
CA THR A 64 -12.78 20.02 6.76
C THR A 64 -12.73 19.75 8.28
N THR A 65 -12.87 20.80 9.11
CA THR A 65 -12.85 20.68 10.58
C THR A 65 -14.01 19.84 11.11
N THR A 66 -13.70 18.80 11.90
CA THR A 66 -14.73 18.00 12.58
C THR A 66 -15.31 18.78 13.77
N SER A 67 -16.63 18.98 13.80
CA SER A 67 -17.33 19.61 14.93
C SER A 67 -18.43 18.68 15.47
N THR A 68 -18.45 18.48 16.79
CA THR A 68 -19.47 17.66 17.48
C THR A 68 -20.37 18.56 18.30
N SER A 69 -21.69 18.52 18.06
CA SER A 69 -22.67 19.31 18.82
C SER A 69 -22.91 18.69 20.20
N SER A 70 -22.81 19.50 21.26
CA SER A 70 -23.01 19.04 22.65
C SER A 70 -24.46 18.62 22.96
N ASP A 71 -25.44 19.06 22.17
CA ASP A 71 -26.88 18.89 22.45
C ASP A 71 -27.63 18.20 21.29
N GLY A 72 -26.89 17.49 20.42
CA GLY A 72 -27.49 16.70 19.33
C GLY A 72 -28.19 17.52 18.23
N GLN A 73 -28.05 18.85 18.20
CA GLN A 73 -28.57 19.66 17.12
C GLN A 73 -27.81 19.39 15.81
N SER A 74 -28.55 18.99 14.76
CA SER A 74 -28.09 18.67 13.41
C SER A 74 -27.66 19.90 12.60
N GLY A 75 -26.85 20.79 13.18
CA GLY A 75 -26.35 22.02 12.56
C GLY A 75 -24.83 22.10 12.42
N ASN A 76 -24.12 21.07 12.87
CA ASN A 76 -22.65 21.04 12.97
C ASN A 76 -21.96 20.24 11.86
N ASP A 77 -22.70 19.86 10.81
CA ASP A 77 -22.12 19.21 9.64
C ASP A 77 -21.34 20.26 8.82
N GLN A 78 -20.06 19.99 8.59
CA GLN A 78 -19.19 20.85 7.78
C GLN A 78 -18.90 20.22 6.41
N GLY A 79 -19.51 19.07 6.08
CA GLY A 79 -19.25 18.34 4.86
C GLY A 79 -17.99 17.47 4.93
N SER A 80 -17.60 16.89 3.79
CA SER A 80 -16.40 16.04 3.66
C SER A 80 -15.53 16.47 2.48
N ASP A 81 -15.63 17.74 2.11
CA ASP A 81 -14.90 18.28 0.98
C ASP A 81 -13.41 18.33 1.34
N GLN A 82 -12.57 17.83 0.43
CA GLN A 82 -11.12 17.87 0.53
C GLN A 82 -10.58 18.68 -0.64
N GLY A 83 -9.87 19.76 -0.32
CA GLY A 83 -9.11 20.55 -1.30
C GLY A 83 -7.68 20.04 -1.38
N SER A 84 -7.15 19.86 -2.60
CA SER A 84 -5.75 19.51 -2.83
C SER A 84 -5.10 20.54 -3.74
N ASP A 85 -4.03 21.16 -3.26
CA ASP A 85 -3.15 22.02 -4.05
C ASP A 85 -1.83 21.30 -4.32
N THR A 86 -1.33 21.40 -5.56
CA THR A 86 -0.06 20.81 -6.02
C THR A 86 0.78 21.90 -6.69
N ASP A 87 2.07 22.00 -6.33
CA ASP A 87 3.09 22.88 -6.95
C ASP A 87 3.62 22.29 -8.27
#